data_AF-A0A7S0QY86-F1
#
_entry.id   AF-A0A7S0QY86-F1
#
_cell.length_a   1.000
_cell.length_b   1.000
_cell.length_c   1.000
_cell.angle_alpha   90.00
_cell.angle_beta   90.00
_cell.angle_gamma   90.00
#
_symmetry.space_group_name_H-M   'P 1'
#
loop_
_entity.id
_entity.type
_entity.pdbx_description
1 polymer ?
#
loop_
_entity_poly.entity_id
_entity_poly.type
_entity_poly.pdbx_seq_one_letter_code
_entity_poly.pdbx_strand_id
1 'polypeptide(L)'
;MGVLVECFASPLNCRWGRYCSAFMDTDAPFGSLGSFFALRPEQGSFEANPPFDDDVIFQMREHMERLLANAARKDKALSFVVIIPEQVDKKGWKSVASSKFLQHHLLLIAGKHGYKEGAQHNRSNTHRTSCHNTSIFFLQTAAGSMKWPTTKRMLQRLEAAFATKANPSKDTEHSMDKTRWKGGIEADTSGGSDSDSEEHPIVSPIYEHHHSDDNDDTSDDEDDGDASDDEENGSDLDSRVDSSHRTPCNDAEEE
;
A
#
# COMPACT_ATOMS: atom_id res chain seq x y z
N MET A 1 -11.95 -15.84 -0.03
CA MET A 1 -11.73 -14.81 -1.07
C MET A 1 -10.90 -15.28 -2.26
N GLY A 2 -10.12 -16.37 -2.19
CA GLY A 2 -9.44 -16.91 -3.38
C GLY A 2 -8.40 -15.97 -3.99
N VAL A 3 -7.84 -15.06 -3.19
CA VAL A 3 -6.84 -14.08 -3.62
C VAL A 3 -5.55 -14.78 -4.01
N LEU A 4 -5.00 -14.38 -5.16
CA LEU A 4 -3.75 -14.94 -5.71
C LEU A 4 -2.71 -13.88 -6.10
N VAL A 5 -3.07 -12.59 -6.08
CA VAL A 5 -2.22 -11.49 -6.53
C VAL A 5 -2.38 -10.28 -5.60
N GLU A 6 -1.26 -9.68 -5.21
CA GLU A 6 -1.18 -8.38 -4.53
C GLU A 6 -1.11 -7.26 -5.55
N CYS A 7 -1.98 -6.26 -5.45
CA CYS A 7 -1.98 -5.09 -6.32
C CYS A 7 -0.89 -4.08 -5.95
N PHE A 8 -0.36 -4.12 -4.73
CA PHE A 8 0.68 -3.22 -4.27
C PHE A 8 1.62 -3.99 -3.35
N ALA A 9 2.78 -4.37 -3.87
CA ALA A 9 3.82 -5.03 -3.10
C ALA A 9 5.21 -4.74 -3.68
N SER A 10 6.20 -5.46 -3.17
CA SER A 10 7.58 -5.50 -3.61
C SER A 10 8.12 -6.91 -3.44
N PRO A 11 9.26 -7.26 -4.06
CA PRO A 11 9.94 -8.52 -3.82
C PRO A 11 10.21 -8.83 -2.34
N LEU A 12 10.32 -7.80 -1.50
CA LEU A 12 10.69 -7.90 -0.08
C LEU A 12 9.50 -8.12 0.85
N ASN A 13 8.27 -7.83 0.40
CA ASN A 13 7.07 -7.89 1.23
C ASN A 13 5.91 -8.69 0.66
N CYS A 14 5.99 -9.14 -0.60
CA CYS A 14 4.94 -9.96 -1.21
C CYS A 14 4.72 -11.27 -0.46
N ARG A 15 3.47 -11.68 -0.35
CA ARG A 15 3.07 -12.99 0.17
C ARG A 15 2.94 -14.03 -0.94
N TRP A 16 2.54 -13.63 -2.14
CA TRP A 16 2.35 -14.53 -3.28
C TRP A 16 3.47 -14.35 -4.31
N GLY A 17 3.71 -15.37 -5.14
CA GLY A 17 4.69 -15.30 -6.23
C GLY A 17 4.26 -14.44 -7.43
N ARG A 18 3.14 -13.71 -7.33
CA ARG A 18 2.65 -12.77 -8.34
C ARG A 18 2.11 -11.53 -7.63
N TYR A 19 2.65 -10.37 -7.97
CA TYR A 19 2.26 -9.09 -7.38
C TYR A 19 2.52 -7.96 -8.36
N CYS A 20 1.92 -6.80 -8.15
CA CYS A 20 2.29 -5.57 -8.84
C CYS A 20 3.25 -4.76 -7.96
N SER A 21 4.20 -4.08 -8.57
CA SER A 21 5.19 -3.24 -7.86
C SER A 21 5.54 -1.99 -8.65
N ALA A 22 6.29 -1.08 -8.02
CA ALA A 22 6.65 0.22 -8.59
C ALA A 22 7.75 0.13 -9.67
N PHE A 23 8.72 -0.78 -9.49
CA PHE A 23 9.94 -0.84 -10.30
C PHE A 23 9.98 -2.13 -11.10
N MET A 24 9.38 -2.11 -12.29
CA MET A 24 9.27 -3.32 -13.12
C MET A 24 10.64 -3.83 -13.58
N ASP A 25 11.56 -2.92 -13.88
CA ASP A 25 12.93 -3.20 -14.31
C ASP A 25 13.70 -4.03 -13.29
N THR A 26 13.52 -3.77 -11.99
CA THR A 26 14.20 -4.51 -10.93
C THR A 26 13.39 -5.69 -10.39
N ASP A 27 12.06 -5.58 -10.36
CA ASP A 27 11.22 -6.51 -9.61
C ASP A 27 10.68 -7.66 -10.48
N ALA A 28 10.72 -7.54 -11.81
CA ALA A 28 10.21 -8.57 -12.72
C ALA A 28 10.85 -9.96 -12.49
N PRO A 29 12.19 -10.10 -12.29
CA PRO A 29 12.80 -11.39 -11.98
C PRO A 29 12.27 -12.06 -10.71
N PHE A 30 11.65 -11.29 -9.81
CA PHE A 30 11.10 -11.75 -8.54
C PHE A 30 9.58 -11.92 -8.55
N GLY A 31 8.94 -11.87 -9.73
CA GLY A 31 7.51 -12.15 -9.90
C GLY A 31 6.61 -10.92 -10.00
N SER A 32 7.18 -9.72 -10.16
CA SER A 32 6.38 -8.52 -10.42
C SER A 32 5.66 -8.58 -11.77
N LEU A 33 4.43 -8.09 -11.79
CA LEU A 33 3.59 -7.87 -12.96
C LEU A 33 3.66 -6.40 -13.44
N GLY A 34 4.60 -5.61 -12.91
CA GLY A 34 4.70 -4.17 -13.11
C GLY A 34 3.68 -3.38 -12.29
N SER A 35 3.42 -2.14 -12.71
CA SER A 35 2.48 -1.25 -12.01
C SER A 35 1.04 -1.76 -12.07
N PHE A 36 0.32 -1.70 -10.94
CA PHE A 36 -1.10 -2.03 -10.90
C PHE A 36 -1.94 -1.17 -11.85
N PHE A 37 -1.55 0.08 -12.03
CA PHE A 37 -2.23 1.01 -12.95
C PHE A 37 -2.06 0.62 -14.42
N ALA A 38 -1.10 -0.25 -14.75
CA ALA A 38 -0.91 -0.85 -16.07
C ALA A 38 -1.58 -2.24 -16.19
N LEU A 39 -1.84 -2.93 -15.09
CA LEU A 39 -2.50 -4.24 -15.10
C LEU A 39 -3.95 -4.15 -15.62
N ARG A 40 -4.38 -5.10 -16.46
CA ARG A 40 -5.74 -5.18 -17.04
C ARG A 40 -6.36 -6.58 -16.88
N PRO A 41 -6.60 -7.06 -15.65
CA PRO A 41 -7.18 -8.39 -15.46
C PRO A 41 -8.66 -8.39 -15.85
N GLU A 42 -9.09 -9.40 -16.61
CA GLU A 42 -10.51 -9.57 -16.95
C GLU A 42 -11.30 -10.33 -15.86
N GLN A 43 -10.61 -11.14 -15.07
CA GLN A 43 -11.17 -11.96 -14.00
C GLN A 43 -10.11 -12.26 -12.94
N GLY A 44 -10.55 -12.71 -11.77
CA GLY A 44 -9.66 -13.07 -10.67
C GLY A 44 -10.06 -12.42 -9.36
N SER A 45 -9.29 -12.74 -8.31
CA SER A 45 -9.47 -12.15 -6.99
C SER A 45 -8.12 -11.61 -6.51
N PHE A 46 -8.12 -10.35 -6.14
CA PHE A 46 -6.93 -9.56 -5.87
C PHE A 46 -7.03 -8.92 -4.49
N GLU A 47 -5.90 -8.74 -3.84
CA GLU A 47 -5.78 -7.93 -2.63
C GLU A 47 -5.07 -6.63 -2.98
N ALA A 48 -5.47 -5.54 -2.34
CA ALA A 48 -4.86 -4.24 -2.54
C ALA A 48 -4.71 -3.52 -1.19
N ASN A 49 -3.46 -3.38 -0.76
CA ASN A 49 -3.03 -2.53 0.33
C ASN A 49 -2.10 -1.43 -0.23
N PRO A 50 -2.67 -0.38 -0.87
CA PRO A 50 -1.86 0.66 -1.49
C PRO A 50 -1.05 1.45 -0.45
N PRO A 51 -0.01 2.18 -0.87
CA PRO A 51 0.53 3.28 -0.07
C PRO A 51 -0.60 4.18 0.44
N PHE A 52 -0.52 4.63 1.70
CA PHE A 52 -1.59 5.40 2.37
C PHE A 52 -1.62 6.87 1.94
N ASP A 53 -1.38 7.10 0.66
CA ASP A 53 -1.51 8.37 -0.01
C ASP A 53 -2.93 8.51 -0.60
N ASP A 54 -3.56 9.66 -0.36
CA ASP A 54 -4.96 9.88 -0.73
C ASP A 54 -5.18 9.86 -2.25
N ASP A 55 -4.22 10.37 -3.03
CA ASP A 55 -4.27 10.39 -4.49
C ASP A 55 -4.06 8.99 -5.07
N VAL A 56 -3.13 8.22 -4.52
CA VAL A 56 -2.90 6.83 -4.93
C VAL A 56 -4.13 5.97 -4.67
N ILE A 57 -4.77 6.11 -3.50
CA ILE A 57 -6.00 5.38 -3.18
C ILE A 57 -7.14 5.78 -4.13
N PHE A 58 -7.29 7.06 -4.43
CA PHE A 58 -8.30 7.54 -5.36
C PHE A 58 -8.07 6.99 -6.78
N GLN A 59 -6.85 7.09 -7.31
CA GLN A 59 -6.49 6.53 -8.62
C GLN A 59 -6.68 5.01 -8.68
N MET A 60 -6.33 4.29 -7.60
CA MET A 60 -6.53 2.85 -7.48
C MET A 60 -8.01 2.53 -7.62
N ARG A 61 -8.87 3.25 -6.90
CA ARG A 61 -10.32 3.08 -6.97
C ARG A 61 -10.84 3.33 -8.38
N GLU A 62 -10.41 4.40 -9.05
CA GLU A 62 -10.85 4.69 -10.42
C GLU A 62 -10.46 3.59 -11.40
N HIS A 63 -9.25 3.06 -11.25
CA HIS A 63 -8.78 1.94 -12.05
C HIS A 63 -9.61 0.68 -11.80
N MET A 64 -9.82 0.30 -10.54
CA MET A 64 -10.66 -0.83 -10.15
C MET A 64 -12.10 -0.69 -10.69
N GLU A 65 -12.69 0.50 -10.63
CA GLU A 65 -14.05 0.76 -11.13
C GLU A 65 -14.15 0.48 -12.64
N ARG A 66 -13.15 0.89 -13.43
CA ARG A 66 -13.08 0.57 -14.88
C ARG A 66 -12.95 -0.93 -15.12
N LEU A 67 -12.06 -1.60 -14.38
CA LEU A 67 -11.86 -3.05 -14.49
C LEU A 67 -13.13 -3.84 -14.13
N LEU A 68 -13.77 -3.50 -13.01
CA LEU A 68 -15.00 -4.12 -12.54
C LEU A 68 -16.16 -3.88 -13.51
N ALA A 69 -16.29 -2.66 -14.05
CA ALA A 69 -17.31 -2.36 -15.06
C ALA A 69 -17.09 -3.17 -16.35
N ASN A 70 -15.85 -3.30 -16.81
CA ASN A 70 -15.52 -4.10 -17.98
C ASN A 70 -15.79 -5.59 -17.76
N ALA A 71 -15.37 -6.13 -16.62
CA ALA A 71 -15.63 -7.52 -16.25
C ALA A 71 -17.13 -7.81 -16.09
N ALA A 72 -17.89 -6.90 -15.47
CA ALA A 72 -19.33 -7.03 -15.30
C ALA A 72 -20.06 -7.09 -16.65
N ARG A 73 -19.69 -6.26 -17.63
CA ARG A 73 -20.26 -6.30 -18.99
C ARG A 73 -20.01 -7.63 -19.71
N LYS A 74 -18.95 -8.34 -19.35
CA LYS A 74 -18.56 -9.64 -19.92
C LYS A 74 -18.95 -10.83 -19.03
N ASP A 75 -19.74 -10.60 -17.97
CA ASP A 75 -20.10 -11.59 -16.94
C ASP A 75 -18.88 -12.36 -16.37
N LYS A 76 -17.77 -11.64 -16.18
CA LYS A 76 -16.54 -12.20 -15.63
C LYS A 76 -16.45 -12.01 -14.12
N ALA A 77 -16.03 -13.06 -13.43
CA ALA A 77 -15.83 -13.03 -11.98
C ALA A 77 -14.55 -12.27 -11.61
N LEU A 78 -14.72 -11.00 -11.22
CA LEU A 78 -13.65 -10.13 -10.72
C LEU A 78 -13.97 -9.61 -9.31
N SER A 79 -12.95 -9.61 -8.44
CA SER A 79 -13.02 -9.22 -7.03
C SER A 79 -11.74 -8.50 -6.58
N PHE A 80 -11.89 -7.42 -5.82
CA PHE A 80 -10.81 -6.74 -5.10
C PHE A 80 -11.12 -6.70 -3.60
N VAL A 81 -10.16 -7.08 -2.77
CA VAL A 81 -10.17 -6.86 -1.32
C VAL A 81 -9.24 -5.69 -1.04
N VAL A 82 -9.80 -4.53 -0.74
CA VAL A 82 -9.06 -3.28 -0.51
C VAL A 82 -8.87 -3.08 0.98
N ILE A 83 -7.64 -2.86 1.43
CA ILE A 83 -7.27 -2.69 2.84
C ILE A 83 -6.60 -1.32 2.97
N ILE A 84 -7.27 -0.38 3.65
CA ILE A 84 -6.77 0.99 3.82
C ILE A 84 -7.11 1.51 5.23
N PRO A 85 -6.36 2.47 5.79
CA PRO A 85 -6.73 3.14 7.04
C PRO A 85 -8.11 3.78 6.92
N GLU A 86 -8.88 3.77 8.01
CA GLU A 86 -10.15 4.49 8.05
C GLU A 86 -9.92 6.00 8.18
N GLN A 87 -9.88 6.69 7.04
CA GLN A 87 -9.75 8.15 6.96
C GLN A 87 -11.03 8.73 6.33
N VAL A 88 -12.11 8.79 7.12
CA VAL A 88 -13.46 9.12 6.64
C VAL A 88 -13.61 10.51 6.02
N ASP A 89 -12.64 11.41 6.22
CA ASP A 89 -12.58 12.76 5.67
C ASP A 89 -11.89 12.81 4.30
N LYS A 90 -11.02 11.84 3.99
CA LYS A 90 -10.19 11.77 2.77
C LYS A 90 -10.96 11.28 1.54
N LYS A 91 -10.60 11.78 0.36
CA LYS A 91 -11.35 11.51 -0.87
C LYS A 91 -11.18 10.08 -1.34
N GLY A 92 -9.98 9.52 -1.20
CA GLY A 92 -9.63 8.15 -1.55
C GLY A 92 -10.51 7.17 -0.79
N TRP A 93 -10.55 7.27 0.54
CA TRP A 93 -11.40 6.42 1.38
C TRP A 93 -12.88 6.54 1.00
N LYS A 94 -13.41 7.78 0.90
CA LYS A 94 -14.81 8.03 0.53
C LYS A 94 -15.16 7.40 -0.82
N SER A 95 -14.26 7.50 -1.80
CA SER A 95 -14.47 6.99 -3.15
C SER A 95 -14.57 5.47 -3.22
N VAL A 96 -13.84 4.76 -2.35
CA VAL A 96 -13.92 3.30 -2.21
C VAL A 96 -15.21 2.92 -1.50
N ALA A 97 -15.52 3.59 -0.39
CA ALA A 97 -16.73 3.36 0.41
C ALA A 97 -18.03 3.61 -0.38
N SER A 98 -18.00 4.49 -1.38
CA SER A 98 -19.15 4.79 -2.24
C SER A 98 -19.17 4.02 -3.57
N SER A 99 -18.29 3.03 -3.79
CA SER A 99 -18.30 2.26 -5.03
C SER A 99 -19.59 1.45 -5.17
N LYS A 100 -20.18 1.45 -6.36
CA LYS A 100 -21.36 0.63 -6.69
C LYS A 100 -21.08 -0.89 -6.67
N PHE A 101 -19.80 -1.27 -6.72
CA PHE A 101 -19.37 -2.66 -6.66
C PHE A 101 -19.15 -3.15 -5.21
N LEU A 102 -19.27 -2.27 -4.22
CA LEU A 102 -19.07 -2.63 -2.82
C LEU A 102 -20.11 -3.67 -2.36
N GLN A 103 -19.62 -4.83 -1.93
CA GLN A 103 -20.43 -5.91 -1.37
C GLN A 103 -20.43 -5.90 0.16
N HIS A 104 -19.32 -5.52 0.77
CA HIS A 104 -19.19 -5.46 2.22
C HIS A 104 -18.06 -4.51 2.64
N HIS A 105 -18.20 -3.89 3.81
CA HIS A 105 -17.17 -3.13 4.48
C HIS A 105 -17.00 -3.71 5.88
N LEU A 106 -15.80 -4.22 6.17
CA LEU A 106 -15.40 -4.70 7.48
C LEU A 106 -14.46 -3.67 8.11
N LEU A 107 -14.83 -3.18 9.28
CA LEU A 107 -14.00 -2.26 10.06
C LEU A 107 -13.23 -3.01 11.13
N LEU A 108 -11.90 -2.87 11.14
CA LEU A 108 -11.03 -3.35 12.20
C LEU A 108 -10.67 -2.19 13.13
N ILE A 109 -10.94 -2.37 14.42
CA ILE A 109 -10.72 -1.32 15.43
C ILE A 109 -9.22 -1.23 15.79
N ALA A 110 -8.73 0.00 15.93
CA ALA A 110 -7.40 0.30 16.43
C ALA A 110 -7.07 -0.50 17.71
N GLY A 111 -5.84 -1.00 17.82
CA GLY A 111 -5.38 -1.81 18.95
C GLY A 111 -5.91 -3.24 18.97
N LYS A 112 -6.83 -3.63 18.08
CA LYS A 112 -7.39 -4.99 17.98
C LYS A 112 -6.87 -5.80 16.81
N HIS A 113 -6.03 -5.20 15.96
CA HIS A 113 -5.44 -5.85 14.80
C HIS A 113 -4.00 -5.39 14.57
N GLY A 114 -3.26 -6.10 13.73
CA GLY A 114 -1.86 -5.80 13.44
C GLY A 114 -1.44 -6.16 12.02
N TYR A 115 -0.28 -5.65 11.65
CA TYR A 115 0.36 -5.83 10.36
C TYR A 115 1.71 -6.50 10.50
N LYS A 116 2.22 -7.02 9.39
CA LYS A 116 3.65 -7.30 9.32
C LYS A 116 4.45 -6.02 9.12
N GLU A 117 5.65 -5.93 9.69
CA GLU A 117 6.53 -4.78 9.45
C GLU A 117 6.99 -4.73 7.99
N GLY A 118 7.01 -3.54 7.38
CA GLY A 118 7.47 -3.37 5.99
C GLY A 118 8.96 -3.70 5.81
N ALA A 119 9.78 -3.38 6.82
CA ALA A 119 11.20 -3.74 6.86
C ALA A 119 11.45 -5.17 7.39
N GLN A 120 10.49 -6.09 7.21
CA GLN A 120 10.62 -7.49 7.65
C GLN A 120 11.85 -8.22 7.08
N HIS A 121 12.43 -7.74 5.99
CA HIS A 121 13.67 -8.28 5.42
C HIS A 121 14.92 -7.98 6.28
N ASN A 122 14.81 -7.03 7.22
CA ASN A 122 15.93 -6.58 8.06
C ASN A 122 15.65 -6.71 9.58
N ARG A 123 14.46 -7.17 10.00
CA ARG A 123 14.06 -7.21 11.42
C ARG A 123 13.50 -8.56 11.83
N SER A 124 13.85 -8.99 13.05
CA SER A 124 13.41 -10.26 13.64
C SER A 124 11.99 -10.20 14.21
N ASN A 125 11.56 -9.02 14.71
CA ASN A 125 10.17 -8.81 15.11
C ASN A 125 9.35 -8.39 13.89
N THR A 126 8.46 -9.27 13.43
CA THR A 126 7.78 -9.08 12.16
C THR A 126 6.36 -8.56 12.30
N HIS A 127 5.85 -8.25 13.51
CA HIS A 127 4.45 -7.85 13.71
C HIS A 127 4.29 -6.59 14.56
N ARG A 128 3.45 -5.67 14.08
CA ARG A 128 3.11 -4.40 14.73
C ARG A 128 1.59 -4.28 14.91
N THR A 129 1.16 -4.01 16.13
CA THR A 129 -0.25 -3.64 16.41
C THR A 129 -0.57 -2.30 15.76
N SER A 130 -1.71 -2.21 15.07
CA SER A 130 -2.17 -0.97 14.46
C SER A 130 -2.70 -0.01 15.52
N CYS A 131 -2.31 1.26 15.44
CA CYS A 131 -2.87 2.36 16.23
C CYS A 131 -4.04 3.07 15.53
N HIS A 132 -4.38 2.68 14.29
CA HIS A 132 -5.48 3.25 13.52
C HIS A 132 -6.52 2.20 13.19
N ASN A 133 -7.76 2.63 12.99
CA ASN A 133 -8.78 1.77 12.40
C ASN A 133 -8.40 1.43 10.97
N THR A 134 -8.74 0.22 10.53
CA THR A 134 -8.52 -0.24 9.14
C THR A 134 -9.86 -0.62 8.53
N SER A 135 -10.13 -0.08 7.35
CA SER A 135 -11.25 -0.49 6.51
C SER A 135 -10.84 -1.57 5.52
N ILE A 136 -11.59 -2.67 5.51
CA ILE A 136 -11.50 -3.72 4.49
C ILE A 136 -12.76 -3.68 3.63
N PHE A 137 -12.60 -3.26 2.38
CA PHE A 137 -13.69 -3.20 1.40
C PHE A 137 -13.63 -4.38 0.43
N PHE A 138 -14.79 -4.94 0.11
CA PHE A 138 -14.92 -6.03 -0.84
C PHE A 138 -15.64 -5.51 -2.08
N LEU A 139 -14.91 -5.20 -3.14
CA LEU A 139 -15.46 -4.70 -4.40
C LEU A 139 -15.57 -5.86 -5.39
N GLN A 140 -16.77 -6.19 -5.85
CA GLN A 140 -16.99 -7.35 -6.70
C GLN A 140 -18.02 -7.10 -7.80
N THR A 141 -17.78 -7.73 -8.94
CA THR A 141 -18.83 -8.00 -9.95
C THR A 141 -19.86 -8.99 -9.40
N ALA A 142 -21.03 -9.10 -10.03
CA ALA A 142 -22.05 -10.09 -9.66
C ALA A 142 -21.51 -11.54 -9.76
N ALA A 143 -20.82 -11.88 -10.85
CA ALA A 143 -20.13 -13.17 -10.97
C ALA A 143 -19.03 -13.35 -9.91
N GLY A 144 -18.33 -12.27 -9.55
CA GLY A 144 -17.33 -12.25 -8.48
C GLY A 144 -17.93 -12.54 -7.10
N SER A 145 -19.07 -11.95 -6.76
CA SER A 145 -19.73 -12.16 -5.46
C SER A 145 -20.37 -13.54 -5.34
N MET A 146 -20.85 -14.12 -6.44
CA MET A 146 -21.27 -15.53 -6.47
C MET A 146 -20.09 -16.49 -6.26
N LYS A 147 -18.94 -16.22 -6.89
CA LYS A 147 -17.76 -17.08 -6.79
C LYS A 147 -17.01 -16.94 -5.47
N TRP A 148 -16.94 -15.74 -4.91
CA TRP A 148 -16.24 -15.43 -3.67
C TRP A 148 -17.12 -14.63 -2.69
N PRO A 149 -18.16 -15.25 -2.12
CA PRO A 149 -19.14 -14.55 -1.32
C PRO A 149 -18.58 -14.03 0.01
N THR A 150 -19.00 -12.83 0.40
CA THR A 150 -18.69 -12.18 1.67
C THR A 150 -19.57 -12.69 2.83
N THR A 151 -19.55 -14.01 3.05
CA THR A 151 -20.38 -14.62 4.10
C THR A 151 -19.95 -14.18 5.50
N LYS A 152 -20.90 -14.15 6.45
CA LYS A 152 -20.61 -13.85 7.87
C LYS A 152 -19.47 -14.70 8.44
N ARG A 153 -19.45 -15.99 8.13
CA ARG A 153 -18.38 -16.91 8.55
C ARG A 153 -17.02 -16.52 7.98
N MET A 154 -16.96 -16.07 6.73
CA MET A 154 -15.71 -15.61 6.10
C MET A 154 -15.21 -14.34 6.80
N LEU A 155 -16.09 -13.35 7.00
CA LEU A 155 -15.76 -12.08 7.65
C LEU A 155 -15.23 -12.27 9.07
N GLN A 156 -15.90 -13.12 9.87
CA GLN A 156 -15.44 -13.46 11.23
C GLN A 156 -14.06 -14.13 11.24
N ARG A 157 -13.80 -15.03 10.26
CA ARG A 157 -12.48 -15.66 10.14
C ARG A 157 -11.40 -14.65 9.72
N LEU A 158 -11.74 -13.68 8.89
CA LEU A 158 -10.82 -12.63 8.47
C LEU A 158 -10.48 -11.71 9.64
N GLU A 159 -11.49 -11.21 10.35
CA GLU A 159 -11.30 -10.39 11.56
C GLU A 159 -10.43 -11.11 12.60
N ALA A 160 -10.71 -12.39 12.87
CA ALA A 160 -9.89 -13.21 13.77
C ALA A 160 -8.46 -13.42 13.27
N ALA A 161 -8.22 -13.43 11.96
CA ALA A 161 -6.87 -13.57 11.39
C ALA A 161 -6.06 -12.27 11.48
N PHE A 162 -6.74 -11.11 11.52
CA PHE A 162 -6.13 -9.81 11.77
C PHE A 162 -5.84 -9.55 13.24
N ALA A 163 -6.52 -10.27 14.14
CA ALA A 163 -6.39 -10.06 15.57
C ALA A 163 -4.93 -10.14 16.01
N THR A 164 -4.48 -9.14 16.76
CA THR A 164 -3.18 -9.21 17.41
C THR A 164 -3.19 -10.38 18.37
N LYS A 165 -2.19 -11.26 18.24
CA LYS A 165 -1.83 -12.12 19.36
C LYS A 165 -1.28 -11.18 20.41
N ALA A 166 -2.14 -10.71 21.31
CA ALA A 166 -1.69 -10.04 22.50
C ALA A 166 -0.71 -11.01 23.18
N ASN A 167 0.59 -10.82 22.99
CA ASN A 167 1.51 -11.16 24.04
C ASN A 167 1.15 -10.16 25.14
N PRO A 168 0.61 -10.60 26.30
CA PRO A 168 0.60 -9.72 27.45
C PRO A 168 2.06 -9.39 27.74
N SER A 169 2.55 -8.28 27.22
CA SER A 169 3.88 -7.77 27.51
C SER A 169 3.92 -7.51 29.01
N LYS A 170 4.92 -8.11 29.67
CA LYS A 170 5.24 -8.01 31.10
C LYS A 170 5.71 -6.60 31.52
N ASP A 171 5.25 -5.56 30.85
CA ASP A 171 5.75 -4.20 31.02
C ASP A 171 4.57 -3.28 31.35
N THR A 172 3.99 -3.45 32.54
CA THR A 172 3.19 -2.42 33.22
C THR A 172 3.35 -2.53 34.74
N GLU A 173 4.57 -2.80 35.18
CA GLU A 173 5.04 -2.38 36.51
C GLU A 173 6.32 -1.59 36.28
N HIS A 174 6.19 -0.28 36.14
CA HIS A 174 7.15 0.76 36.56
C HIS A 174 6.57 2.13 36.18
N SER A 175 5.42 2.48 36.78
CA SER A 175 5.04 3.88 36.91
C SER A 175 4.17 4.05 38.14
N MET A 176 4.81 3.97 39.31
CA MET A 176 4.35 4.72 40.47
C MET A 176 5.50 5.58 40.97
N ASP A 177 5.15 6.85 41.13
CA ASP A 177 5.75 7.85 42.02
C ASP A 177 6.83 8.78 41.42
N LYS A 178 6.42 10.02 41.11
CA LYS A 178 6.75 11.17 41.96
C LYS A 178 6.05 12.45 41.50
N THR A 179 4.99 12.78 42.22
CA THR A 179 4.49 14.14 42.39
C THR A 179 5.49 14.91 43.25
N ARG A 180 6.34 15.77 42.68
CA ARG A 180 6.89 16.93 43.41
C ARG A 180 7.53 17.98 42.50
N TRP A 181 6.74 18.99 42.13
CA TRP A 181 7.28 20.28 41.72
C TRP A 181 7.78 21.03 42.96
N LYS A 182 9.08 21.31 43.03
CA LYS A 182 9.68 22.43 43.77
C LYS A 182 10.86 22.93 42.96
N GLY A 183 10.78 24.19 42.54
CA GLY A 183 11.84 24.85 41.78
C GLY A 183 13.02 25.31 42.63
N GLY A 184 14.07 25.76 41.94
CA GLY A 184 14.90 26.88 42.35
C GLY A 184 16.40 26.62 42.61
N ILE A 185 17.21 26.92 41.58
CA ILE A 185 18.44 27.77 41.58
C ILE A 185 19.80 27.21 42.10
N GLU A 186 20.80 27.29 41.19
CA GLU A 186 22.28 27.46 41.30
C GLU A 186 23.13 26.36 41.99
N ALA A 187 24.41 26.12 41.68
CA ALA A 187 25.36 26.46 40.61
C ALA A 187 26.63 25.59 40.83
N ASP A 188 27.49 25.57 39.80
CA ASP A 188 28.96 25.44 39.87
C ASP A 188 29.70 24.07 39.86
N THR A 189 30.38 23.89 38.71
CA THR A 189 31.83 23.66 38.51
C THR A 189 32.43 22.24 38.42
N SER A 190 32.96 22.00 37.21
CA SER A 190 34.33 21.56 36.87
C SER A 190 34.70 20.06 36.83
N GLY A 191 35.30 19.66 35.69
CA GLY A 191 36.55 18.88 35.67
C GLY A 191 36.62 17.60 34.80
N GLY A 192 37.32 17.69 33.64
CA GLY A 192 38.22 16.66 33.04
C GLY A 192 37.59 15.56 32.16
N SER A 193 37.90 15.47 30.85
CA SER A 193 39.06 14.77 30.20
C SER A 193 38.98 13.23 30.39
N ASP A 194 39.01 12.35 29.38
CA ASP A 194 39.80 12.26 28.15
C ASP A 194 39.16 11.34 27.09
N SER A 195 39.80 11.36 25.92
CA SER A 195 39.65 10.62 24.67
C SER A 195 39.62 9.07 24.78
N ASP A 196 38.97 8.40 23.82
CA ASP A 196 39.72 7.75 22.73
C ASP A 196 38.80 7.11 21.67
N SER A 197 39.25 7.32 20.44
CA SER A 197 38.82 6.78 19.16
C SER A 197 39.12 5.30 19.01
N GLU A 198 38.27 4.56 18.29
CA GLU A 198 38.73 3.45 17.44
C GLU A 198 37.70 3.17 16.32
N GLU A 199 38.05 3.63 15.12
CA GLU A 199 37.51 3.16 13.84
C GLU A 199 38.26 1.90 13.42
N HIS A 200 37.55 0.90 12.89
CA HIS A 200 38.16 -0.15 12.07
C HIS A 200 37.21 -0.64 10.95
N PRO A 201 37.76 -1.15 9.84
CA PRO A 201 37.34 -0.77 8.50
C PRO A 201 36.41 -1.76 7.80
N ILE A 202 35.80 -1.23 6.73
CA ILE A 202 35.04 -1.89 5.68
C ILE A 202 35.89 -2.99 5.00
N VAL A 203 35.34 -4.20 4.90
CA VAL A 203 35.84 -5.23 3.97
C VAL A 203 34.66 -5.71 3.11
N SER A 204 34.65 -5.28 1.86
CA SER A 204 33.78 -5.79 0.80
C SER A 204 34.45 -6.99 0.10
N PRO A 205 33.72 -8.07 -0.20
CA PRO A 205 34.22 -9.11 -1.09
C PRO A 205 34.11 -8.64 -2.55
N ILE A 206 35.27 -8.57 -3.20
CA ILE A 206 35.45 -8.54 -4.64
C ILE A 206 34.91 -9.85 -5.21
N TYR A 207 33.95 -9.78 -6.14
CA TYR A 207 33.65 -10.89 -7.05
C TYR A 207 34.15 -10.52 -8.44
N GLU A 208 35.07 -11.32 -8.94
CA GLU A 208 35.68 -11.21 -10.26
C GLU A 208 34.64 -11.44 -11.37
N HIS A 209 34.65 -10.52 -12.35
CA HIS A 209 34.02 -10.69 -13.63
C HIS A 209 34.77 -11.76 -14.45
N HIS A 210 34.09 -12.86 -14.78
CA HIS A 210 34.44 -13.64 -15.96
C HIS A 210 33.61 -13.15 -17.14
N HIS A 211 34.27 -12.40 -18.03
CA HIS A 211 33.88 -12.21 -19.41
C HIS A 211 34.01 -13.55 -20.15
N SER A 212 32.94 -13.93 -20.84
CA SER A 212 33.04 -14.66 -22.10
C SER A 212 32.14 -13.94 -23.09
N ASP A 213 32.79 -13.24 -24.01
CA ASP A 213 32.23 -12.74 -25.25
C ASP A 213 31.74 -13.93 -26.09
N ASP A 214 30.57 -13.79 -26.70
CA ASP A 214 30.31 -14.37 -28.01
C ASP A 214 29.33 -13.43 -28.74
N ASN A 215 29.84 -12.88 -29.84
CA ASN A 215 29.13 -12.08 -30.84
C ASN A 215 28.34 -12.99 -31.78
N ASP A 216 27.30 -12.41 -32.38
CA ASP A 216 26.83 -12.52 -33.77
C ASP A 216 25.30 -12.67 -33.81
N ASP A 217 24.57 -12.13 -34.78
CA ASP A 217 24.70 -11.03 -35.74
C ASP A 217 23.37 -11.04 -36.49
N THR A 218 22.95 -9.89 -37.05
CA THR A 218 21.97 -9.72 -38.16
C THR A 218 20.50 -10.14 -37.95
N SER A 219 19.47 -9.52 -38.53
CA SER A 219 19.27 -8.29 -39.32
C SER A 219 17.75 -8.17 -39.60
N ASP A 220 17.27 -6.93 -39.67
CA ASP A 220 16.27 -6.35 -40.59
C ASP A 220 14.93 -7.06 -40.87
N ASP A 221 13.83 -6.31 -40.67
CA ASP A 221 12.94 -5.86 -41.76
C ASP A 221 11.81 -4.93 -41.24
N GLU A 222 11.86 -3.68 -41.74
CA GLU A 222 10.81 -2.76 -42.26
C GLU A 222 9.38 -3.36 -42.45
N ASP A 223 8.23 -2.66 -42.55
CA ASP A 223 7.72 -1.28 -42.56
C ASP A 223 6.15 -1.39 -42.60
N ASP A 224 5.46 -0.26 -42.69
CA ASP A 224 4.03 0.00 -42.97
C ASP A 224 3.08 0.00 -41.76
N GLY A 225 2.23 1.01 -41.51
CA GLY A 225 1.82 2.16 -42.31
C GLY A 225 0.39 2.55 -41.93
N ASP A 226 0.23 3.82 -41.56
CA ASP A 226 -0.94 4.72 -41.76
C ASP A 226 -2.36 4.39 -41.24
N ALA A 227 -2.93 5.36 -40.50
CA ALA A 227 -4.31 5.84 -40.66
C ALA A 227 -4.57 7.10 -39.80
N SER A 228 -4.73 8.22 -40.48
CA SER A 228 -5.48 9.43 -40.07
C SER A 228 -6.99 9.12 -39.98
N ASP A 229 -7.97 9.93 -39.56
CA ASP A 229 -8.21 11.33 -39.18
C ASP A 229 -9.48 11.30 -38.28
N ASP A 230 -9.71 12.35 -37.47
CA ASP A 230 -10.98 13.12 -37.43
C ASP A 230 -11.08 13.96 -36.14
N GLU A 231 -10.83 15.26 -36.30
CA GLU A 231 -11.35 16.33 -35.43
C GLU A 231 -12.75 16.75 -35.91
N GLU A 232 -13.69 17.00 -34.99
CA GLU A 232 -14.38 18.31 -34.90
C GLU A 232 -15.41 18.41 -33.75
N ASN A 233 -15.53 19.65 -33.26
CA ASN A 233 -16.66 20.33 -32.60
C ASN A 233 -16.97 20.10 -31.11
N GLY A 234 -16.47 21.02 -30.27
CA GLY A 234 -17.19 22.27 -29.96
C GLY A 234 -18.32 22.22 -28.91
N SER A 235 -18.10 22.87 -27.76
CA SER A 235 -18.92 23.99 -27.27
C SER A 235 -18.46 24.47 -25.87
N ASP A 236 -18.09 25.74 -25.81
CA ASP A 236 -18.00 26.56 -24.59
C ASP A 236 -19.30 26.53 -23.78
N LEU A 237 -19.20 26.58 -22.44
CA LEU A 237 -20.13 27.33 -21.60
C LEU A 237 -19.49 27.67 -20.24
N ASP A 238 -19.37 28.97 -20.03
CA ASP A 238 -18.92 29.72 -18.87
C ASP A 238 -19.88 29.58 -17.67
N SER A 239 -19.35 29.45 -16.45
CA SER A 239 -19.91 30.16 -15.28
C SER A 239 -18.98 30.08 -14.07
N ARG A 240 -18.36 31.23 -13.78
CA ARG A 240 -17.90 31.67 -12.45
C ARG A 240 -19.00 31.51 -11.39
N VAL A 241 -18.66 31.11 -10.16
CA VAL A 241 -19.03 31.80 -8.90
C VAL A 241 -18.10 31.35 -7.75
N ASP A 242 -17.33 32.34 -7.29
CA ASP A 242 -17.05 32.76 -5.91
C ASP A 242 -16.31 31.88 -4.88
N SER A 243 -15.34 32.58 -4.31
CA SER A 243 -14.37 32.25 -3.30
C SER A 243 -14.87 32.63 -1.91
N SER A 244 -14.65 31.79 -0.90
CA SER A 244 -14.52 32.28 0.47
C SER A 244 -13.47 31.50 1.26
N HIS A 245 -12.66 32.30 1.97
CA HIS A 245 -11.45 31.98 2.70
C HIS A 245 -11.58 30.87 3.76
N ARG A 246 -10.49 30.11 3.97
CA ARG A 246 -10.04 29.69 5.30
C ARG A 246 -8.51 29.51 5.34
N THR A 247 -7.93 30.09 6.38
CA THR A 247 -6.50 30.15 6.76
C THR A 247 -5.97 28.77 7.23
N PRO A 248 -4.66 28.50 7.15
CA PRO A 248 -4.09 27.14 7.13
C PRO A 248 -3.67 26.65 8.52
N CYS A 249 -3.50 25.33 8.67
CA CYS A 249 -2.79 24.75 9.80
C CYS A 249 -1.82 23.66 9.32
N ASN A 250 -0.55 23.97 9.56
CA ASN A 250 0.75 23.34 9.28
C ASN A 250 0.85 21.85 8.94
N ASP A 251 1.72 21.63 7.96
CA ASP A 251 2.46 20.42 7.62
C ASP A 251 3.27 19.87 8.81
N ALA A 252 3.38 18.54 8.86
CA ALA A 252 4.51 17.84 9.44
C ALA A 252 4.80 16.62 8.57
N GLU A 253 5.77 16.80 7.68
CA GLU A 253 6.66 15.78 7.17
C GLU A 253 7.23 14.95 8.33
N GLU A 254 7.45 13.65 8.14
CA GLU A 254 8.62 12.94 8.69
C GLU A 254 8.66 11.49 8.18
N GLU A 255 9.72 11.22 7.41
CA GLU A 255 10.59 10.02 7.31
C GLU A 255 10.02 8.59 7.39
#